data_AF-A0A939QLM4-F1
#
_entry.id   AF-A0A939QLM4-F1
#
_cell.length_a   1.000
_cell.length_b   1.000
_cell.length_c   1.000
_cell.angle_alpha   90.00
_cell.angle_beta   90.00
_cell.angle_gamma   90.00
#
_symmetry.space_group_name_H-M   'P 1'
#
loop_
_entity.id
_entity.type
_entity.pdbx_description
1 polymer ?
#
loop_
_entity_poly.entity_id
_entity_poly.type
_entity_poly.pdbx_seq_one_letter_code
_entity_poly.pdbx_strand_id
1 'polypeptide(L)'
;MRRPIASPRLWFACLLIVLSIYGFMVGSHSTTFLTTITNAILLGYLVVGVWTMWTRGTDELPAPRLRGAIVTWMLFVAIIAHSLLSHWANPFDAVFDPDPAASLRGTALLFAHYVMPIGMLLDWLLFGPRGRTRWIDIAIWPLYALAYGLLTILRAVVFPDAANAIPYPFLEPGDGGWGQVIVLQFPIVIAVALVAAPVIAYDKLLARAARAPALRLTAPEPVADKLSP
;
A
#
# COMPACT_ATOMS: atom_id res chain seq x y z
N MET A 1 11.38 -21.25 22.72
CA MET A 1 10.32 -20.70 21.85
C MET A 1 10.11 -19.23 22.21
N ARG A 2 10.47 -18.28 21.34
CA ARG A 2 10.12 -16.87 21.57
C ARG A 2 8.60 -16.74 21.39
N ARG A 3 7.89 -16.27 22.42
CA ARG A 3 6.44 -16.07 22.34
C ARG A 3 6.20 -14.88 21.39
N PRO A 4 5.53 -15.07 20.22
CA PRO A 4 5.27 -13.99 19.27
C PRO A 4 4.45 -12.85 19.89
N ILE A 5 3.74 -13.13 20.99
CA ILE A 5 2.98 -12.19 21.82
C ILE A 5 3.82 -11.01 22.33
N ALA A 6 5.14 -11.16 22.50
CA ALA A 6 5.98 -10.04 22.93
C ALA A 6 6.44 -9.14 21.75
N SER A 7 6.14 -9.49 20.50
CA SER A 7 6.60 -8.74 19.33
C SER A 7 5.75 -7.48 19.13
N PRO A 8 6.35 -6.26 19.15
CA PRO A 8 5.64 -5.02 18.84
C PRO A 8 4.96 -5.04 17.47
N ARG A 9 5.56 -5.75 16.50
CA ARG A 9 5.02 -5.87 15.15
C ARG A 9 3.72 -6.67 15.11
N LEU A 10 3.59 -7.72 15.91
CA LEU A 10 2.36 -8.51 15.98
C LEU A 10 1.20 -7.63 16.42
N TRP A 11 1.40 -6.86 17.49
CA TRP A 11 0.40 -5.93 18.00
C TRP A 11 0.09 -4.81 17.02
N PHE A 12 1.10 -4.29 16.32
CA PHE A 12 0.87 -3.30 15.27
C PHE A 12 0.03 -3.86 14.12
N ALA A 13 0.30 -5.08 13.67
CA ALA A 13 -0.51 -5.74 12.64
C ALA A 13 -1.95 -6.01 13.13
N CYS A 14 -2.14 -6.45 14.38
CA CYS A 14 -3.46 -6.59 14.99
C CYS A 14 -4.21 -5.26 15.07
N LEU A 15 -3.53 -4.18 15.43
CA LEU A 15 -4.12 -2.83 15.42
C LEU A 15 -4.57 -2.44 14.01
N LEU A 16 -3.73 -2.63 13.00
CA LEU A 16 -4.11 -2.36 11.61
C LEU A 16 -5.30 -3.20 11.14
N ILE A 17 -5.42 -4.45 11.57
CA ILE A 17 -6.61 -5.28 11.29
C ILE A 17 -7.86 -4.66 11.93
N VAL A 18 -7.80 -4.28 13.20
CA VAL A 18 -8.94 -3.67 13.91
C VAL A 18 -9.35 -2.36 13.24
N LEU A 19 -8.38 -1.49 12.92
CA LEU A 19 -8.64 -0.23 12.22
C LEU A 19 -9.24 -0.46 10.82
N SER A 20 -8.75 -1.47 10.10
CA SER A 20 -9.28 -1.83 8.78
C SER A 20 -10.71 -2.35 8.86
N ILE A 21 -11.00 -3.24 9.82
CA ILE A 21 -12.36 -3.75 10.07
C ILE A 21 -13.29 -2.60 10.45
N TYR A 22 -12.87 -1.74 11.37
CA TYR A 22 -13.64 -0.55 11.73
C TYR A 22 -13.95 0.32 10.50
N GLY A 23 -12.92 0.62 9.70
CA GLY A 23 -13.08 1.37 8.46
C GLY A 23 -14.08 0.74 7.48
N PHE A 24 -14.13 -0.60 7.42
CA PHE A 24 -15.11 -1.36 6.62
C PHE A 24 -16.53 -1.38 7.22
N MET A 25 -16.66 -1.27 8.54
CA MET A 25 -17.96 -1.32 9.22
C MET A 25 -18.68 0.03 9.20
N VAL A 26 -17.94 1.13 9.12
CA VAL A 26 -18.49 2.49 9.19
C VAL A 26 -18.81 3.10 7.83
N GLY A 27 -18.69 2.38 6.72
CA GLY A 27 -18.90 2.95 5.38
C GLY A 27 -19.67 2.05 4.42
N SER A 28 -20.19 2.65 3.35
CA SER A 28 -20.64 1.90 2.18
C SER A 28 -19.44 1.58 1.29
N HIS A 29 -19.13 0.30 1.11
CA HIS A 29 -17.95 -0.13 0.35
C HIS A 29 -18.39 -0.83 -0.95
N SER A 30 -18.40 -0.09 -2.06
CA SER A 30 -18.62 -0.71 -3.37
C SER A 30 -17.32 -1.33 -3.88
N THR A 31 -17.37 -2.59 -4.29
CA THR A 31 -16.26 -3.29 -4.94
C THR A 31 -15.91 -2.71 -6.31
N THR A 32 -16.70 -1.76 -6.82
CA THR A 32 -16.37 -1.00 -8.03
C THR A 32 -15.21 -0.05 -7.83
N PHE A 33 -14.84 0.31 -6.60
CA PHE A 33 -13.74 1.23 -6.33
C PHE A 33 -12.42 0.51 -6.07
N LEU A 34 -11.33 1.01 -6.69
CA LEU A 34 -9.97 0.53 -6.47
C LEU A 34 -9.58 0.58 -4.99
N THR A 35 -9.97 1.64 -4.29
CA THR A 35 -9.70 1.82 -2.85
C THR A 35 -10.25 0.66 -2.03
N THR A 36 -11.48 0.23 -2.32
CA THR A 36 -12.15 -0.85 -1.59
C THR A 36 -11.45 -2.19 -1.81
N ILE A 37 -11.11 -2.50 -3.08
CA ILE A 37 -10.36 -3.71 -3.43
C ILE A 37 -8.98 -3.70 -2.73
N THR A 38 -8.27 -2.57 -2.76
CA THR A 38 -6.94 -2.44 -2.15
C THR A 38 -6.98 -2.61 -0.63
N ASN A 39 -7.99 -2.05 0.04
CA ASN A 39 -8.19 -2.22 1.48
C ASN A 39 -8.56 -3.67 1.83
N ALA A 40 -9.34 -4.36 1.01
CA ALA A 40 -9.67 -5.76 1.21
C ALA A 40 -8.43 -6.66 1.05
N ILE A 41 -7.58 -6.39 0.05
CA ILE A 41 -6.28 -7.06 -0.13
C ILE A 41 -5.39 -6.84 1.10
N LEU A 42 -5.28 -5.60 1.60
CA LEU A 42 -4.52 -5.32 2.81
C LEU A 42 -5.04 -6.08 4.03
N LEU A 43 -6.37 -6.05 4.26
CA LEU A 43 -6.98 -6.77 5.37
C LEU A 43 -6.67 -8.27 5.29
N GLY A 44 -6.89 -8.89 4.14
CA GLY A 44 -6.57 -10.30 3.92
C GLY A 44 -5.09 -10.61 4.14
N TYR A 45 -4.20 -9.75 3.63
CA TYR A 45 -2.75 -9.88 3.84
C TYR A 45 -2.37 -9.80 5.32
N LEU A 46 -2.93 -8.85 6.08
CA LEU A 46 -2.65 -8.70 7.51
C LEU A 46 -3.18 -9.88 8.32
N VAL A 47 -4.40 -10.36 8.03
CA VAL A 47 -5.00 -11.54 8.69
C VAL A 47 -4.14 -12.77 8.47
N VAL A 48 -3.76 -13.05 7.21
CA VAL A 48 -2.84 -14.15 6.88
C VAL A 48 -1.48 -13.94 7.55
N GLY A 49 -1.01 -12.70 7.62
CA GLY A 49 0.24 -12.33 8.29
C GLY A 49 0.24 -12.67 9.78
N VAL A 50 -0.76 -12.19 10.52
CA VAL A 50 -0.92 -12.48 11.96
C VAL A 50 -1.08 -13.98 12.19
N TRP A 51 -1.88 -14.67 11.38
CA TRP A 51 -2.04 -16.12 11.46
C TRP A 51 -0.71 -16.86 11.22
N THR A 52 0.09 -16.41 10.25
CA THR A 52 1.42 -16.97 9.96
C THR A 52 2.39 -16.73 11.12
N MET A 53 2.41 -15.53 11.69
CA MET A 53 3.24 -15.18 12.85
C MET A 53 2.91 -16.07 14.05
N TRP A 54 1.61 -16.28 14.30
CA TRP A 54 1.13 -17.14 15.37
C TRP A 54 1.51 -18.61 15.17
N THR A 55 1.18 -19.18 14.00
CA THR A 55 1.38 -20.61 13.72
C THR A 55 2.84 -21.00 13.56
N ARG A 56 3.69 -20.10 13.05
CA ARG A 56 5.12 -20.37 12.79
C ARG A 56 6.05 -19.82 13.86
N GLY A 57 5.53 -19.10 14.86
CA GLY A 57 6.35 -18.49 15.92
C GLY A 57 7.37 -17.47 15.39
N THR A 58 7.03 -16.78 14.30
CA THR A 58 7.86 -15.75 13.66
C THR A 58 7.27 -14.36 13.92
N ASP A 59 8.13 -13.34 13.87
CA ASP A 59 7.75 -11.94 13.89
C ASP A 59 7.85 -11.28 12.50
N GLU A 60 7.92 -12.07 11.42
CA GLU A 60 7.91 -11.58 10.05
C GLU A 60 6.56 -11.76 9.36
N LEU A 61 6.06 -10.70 8.74
CA LEU A 61 4.94 -10.82 7.80
C LEU A 61 5.41 -11.57 6.53
N PRO A 62 4.56 -12.45 5.97
CA PRO A 62 4.92 -13.25 4.80
C PRO A 62 5.04 -12.40 3.53
N ALA A 63 5.56 -13.00 2.46
CA ALA A 63 5.58 -12.43 1.11
C ALA A 63 6.07 -10.95 1.05
N PRO A 64 7.34 -10.66 1.41
CA PRO A 64 7.84 -9.29 1.56
C PRO A 64 7.76 -8.43 0.28
N ARG A 65 7.75 -9.04 -0.90
CA ARG A 65 7.53 -8.32 -2.17
C ARG A 65 6.07 -7.88 -2.34
N LEU A 66 5.11 -8.71 -1.97
CA LEU A 66 3.69 -8.35 -1.97
C LEU A 66 3.42 -7.26 -0.93
N ARG A 67 4.03 -7.35 0.25
CA ARG A 67 3.98 -6.28 1.25
C ARG A 67 4.40 -4.93 0.68
N GLY A 68 5.51 -4.89 -0.05
CA GLY A 68 5.98 -3.67 -0.72
C GLY A 68 4.99 -3.16 -1.75
N ALA A 69 4.40 -4.06 -2.54
CA ALA A 69 3.34 -3.72 -3.49
C ALA A 69 2.13 -3.10 -2.78
N ILE A 70 1.67 -3.68 -1.67
CA ILE A 70 0.53 -3.17 -0.89
C ILE A 70 0.82 -1.78 -0.33
N VAL A 71 2.03 -1.53 0.19
CA VAL A 71 2.46 -0.19 0.62
C VAL A 71 2.34 0.80 -0.55
N THR A 72 2.90 0.44 -1.71
CA THR A 72 2.84 1.27 -2.91
C THR A 72 1.41 1.55 -3.35
N TRP A 73 0.54 0.54 -3.41
CA TRP A 73 -0.85 0.70 -3.83
C TRP A 73 -1.65 1.55 -2.85
N MET A 74 -1.43 1.36 -1.54
CA MET A 74 -2.05 2.17 -0.50
C MET A 74 -1.65 3.64 -0.59
N LEU A 75 -0.36 3.92 -0.76
CA LEU A 75 0.14 5.29 -0.93
C LEU A 75 -0.39 5.93 -2.22
N PHE A 76 -0.41 5.17 -3.32
CA PHE A 76 -0.96 5.64 -4.58
C PHE A 76 -2.45 6.01 -4.45
N VAL A 77 -3.25 5.15 -3.82
CA VAL A 77 -4.67 5.40 -3.55
C VAL A 77 -4.85 6.65 -2.69
N ALA A 78 -4.06 6.81 -1.62
CA ALA A 78 -4.09 8.00 -0.77
C ALA A 78 -3.80 9.28 -1.57
N ILE A 79 -2.75 9.27 -2.38
CA ILE A 79 -2.32 10.41 -3.20
C ILE A 79 -3.41 10.79 -4.21
N ILE A 80 -3.93 9.83 -4.98
CA ILE A 80 -4.97 10.10 -5.97
C ILE A 80 -6.26 10.57 -5.31
N ALA A 81 -6.66 9.96 -4.19
CA ALA A 81 -7.85 10.39 -3.48
C ALA A 81 -7.71 11.82 -2.97
N HIS A 82 -6.61 12.15 -2.30
CA HIS A 82 -6.41 13.50 -1.76
C HIS A 82 -6.25 14.55 -2.87
N SER A 83 -5.44 14.27 -3.89
CA SER A 83 -5.12 15.25 -4.92
C SER A 83 -6.19 15.34 -6.02
N LEU A 84 -6.56 14.22 -6.63
CA LEU A 84 -7.38 14.21 -7.84
C LEU A 84 -8.88 14.18 -7.55
N LEU A 85 -9.29 13.47 -6.49
CA LEU A 85 -10.71 13.30 -6.16
C LEU A 85 -11.21 14.34 -5.14
N SER A 86 -10.40 14.65 -4.13
CA SER A 86 -10.75 15.63 -3.09
C SER A 86 -10.22 17.03 -3.36
N HIS A 87 -9.45 17.24 -4.43
CA HIS A 87 -8.87 18.54 -4.78
C HIS A 87 -8.14 19.23 -3.62
N TRP A 88 -7.38 18.45 -2.83
CA TRP A 88 -6.63 18.90 -1.65
C TRP A 88 -7.49 19.43 -0.50
N ALA A 89 -8.78 19.11 -0.48
CA ALA A 89 -9.66 19.41 0.64
C ALA A 89 -9.16 18.75 1.94
N ASN A 90 -9.46 19.39 3.07
CA ASN A 90 -9.12 18.85 4.38
C ASN A 90 -9.96 17.58 4.65
N PRO A 91 -9.34 16.41 4.88
CA PRO A 91 -10.08 15.17 5.08
C PRO A 91 -10.95 15.14 6.34
N PHE A 92 -10.70 16.06 7.29
CA PHE A 92 -11.49 16.17 8.51
C PHE A 92 -12.81 16.91 8.34
N ASP A 93 -12.99 17.68 7.27
CA ASP A 93 -14.22 18.45 7.05
C ASP A 93 -15.43 17.52 6.94
N ALA A 94 -15.29 16.41 6.21
CA ALA A 94 -16.34 15.40 6.09
C ALA A 94 -16.53 14.54 7.36
N VAL A 95 -15.52 14.48 8.24
CA VAL A 95 -15.60 13.72 9.50
C VAL A 95 -16.39 14.51 10.54
N PHE A 96 -16.22 15.82 10.57
CA PHE A 96 -16.90 16.72 11.50
C PHE A 96 -18.17 17.34 10.90
N ASP A 97 -18.73 16.72 9.86
CA ASP A 97 -20.00 17.13 9.29
C ASP A 97 -21.12 17.01 10.35
N PRO A 98 -21.99 18.04 10.50
CA PRO A 98 -23.10 17.98 11.44
C PRO A 98 -24.13 16.87 11.16
N ASP A 99 -24.27 16.41 9.90
CA ASP A 99 -25.10 15.26 9.57
C ASP A 99 -24.38 13.96 9.98
N PRO A 100 -24.95 13.15 10.91
CA PRO A 100 -24.33 11.91 11.35
C PRO A 100 -24.05 10.93 10.20
N ALA A 101 -24.91 10.90 9.17
CA ALA A 101 -24.69 9.99 8.04
C ALA A 101 -23.53 10.45 7.16
N ALA A 102 -23.38 11.77 6.94
CA ALA A 102 -22.23 12.35 6.26
C ALA A 102 -20.92 12.16 7.05
N SER A 103 -20.95 12.43 8.37
CA SER A 103 -19.83 12.20 9.28
C SER A 103 -19.34 10.75 9.25
N LEU A 104 -20.28 9.80 9.24
CA LEU A 104 -19.98 8.37 9.17
C LEU A 104 -19.29 8.00 7.84
N ARG A 105 -19.79 8.52 6.70
CA ARG A 105 -19.13 8.36 5.38
C ARG A 105 -17.75 9.02 5.35
N GLY A 106 -17.61 10.22 5.89
CA GLY A 106 -16.32 10.91 5.99
C GLY A 106 -15.30 10.13 6.81
N THR A 107 -15.74 9.51 7.91
CA THR A 107 -14.92 8.63 8.74
C THR A 107 -14.45 7.41 7.95
N ALA A 108 -15.33 6.75 7.19
CA ALA A 108 -14.94 5.63 6.33
C ALA A 108 -13.89 6.04 5.28
N LEU A 109 -14.07 7.20 4.65
CA LEU A 109 -13.13 7.75 3.67
C LEU A 109 -11.78 8.11 4.31
N LEU A 110 -11.78 8.69 5.52
CA LEU A 110 -10.57 8.97 6.28
C LEU A 110 -9.77 7.69 6.51
N PHE A 111 -10.43 6.61 6.93
CA PHE A 111 -9.77 5.34 7.19
C PHE A 111 -9.19 4.71 5.93
N ALA A 112 -9.98 4.68 4.85
CA ALA A 112 -9.60 4.03 3.60
C ALA A 112 -8.48 4.77 2.83
N HIS A 113 -8.44 6.11 2.92
CA HIS A 113 -7.51 6.93 2.14
C HIS A 113 -6.34 7.51 2.96
N TYR A 114 -6.40 7.49 4.29
CA TYR A 114 -5.35 8.08 5.14
C TYR A 114 -4.87 7.12 6.23
N VAL A 115 -5.76 6.64 7.10
CA VAL A 115 -5.35 5.81 8.26
C VAL A 115 -4.65 4.53 7.81
N MET A 116 -5.27 3.76 6.91
CA MET A 116 -4.68 2.50 6.44
C MET A 116 -3.41 2.71 5.61
N PRO A 117 -3.36 3.67 4.66
CA PRO A 117 -2.11 3.98 3.96
C PRO A 117 -0.95 4.44 4.85
N ILE A 118 -1.22 5.34 5.80
CA ILE A 118 -0.20 5.80 6.76
C ILE A 118 0.23 4.64 7.66
N GLY A 119 -0.72 3.86 8.18
CA GLY A 119 -0.43 2.70 9.01
C GLY A 119 0.46 1.68 8.30
N MET A 120 0.18 1.40 7.02
CA MET A 120 0.99 0.47 6.22
C MET A 120 2.37 1.05 5.85
N LEU A 121 2.46 2.36 5.61
CA LEU A 121 3.76 3.03 5.47
C LEU A 121 4.58 2.91 6.76
N LEU A 122 3.98 3.17 7.92
CA LEU A 122 4.64 3.02 9.21
C LEU A 122 5.07 1.57 9.46
N ASP A 123 4.25 0.58 9.10
CA ASP A 123 4.62 -0.84 9.15
C ASP A 123 5.89 -1.10 8.31
N TRP A 124 5.96 -0.52 7.11
CA TRP A 124 7.12 -0.64 6.22
C TRP A 124 8.37 0.07 6.75
N LEU A 125 8.22 1.26 7.34
CA LEU A 125 9.36 2.02 7.87
C LEU A 125 9.91 1.40 9.16
N LEU A 126 9.04 0.93 10.05
CA LEU A 126 9.43 0.40 11.36
C LEU A 126 9.87 -1.06 11.29
N PHE A 127 9.19 -1.86 10.45
CA PHE A 127 9.35 -3.32 10.40
C PHE A 127 9.62 -3.84 8.99
N GLY A 128 9.99 -2.97 8.05
CA GLY A 128 10.21 -3.28 6.64
C GLY A 128 11.13 -4.48 6.41
N PRO A 129 10.99 -5.17 5.27
CA PRO A 129 12.00 -6.15 4.88
C PRO A 129 13.36 -5.47 4.70
N ARG A 130 14.42 -6.28 4.63
CA ARG A 130 15.79 -5.80 4.41
C ARG A 130 16.35 -6.37 3.10
N GLY A 131 16.01 -5.71 2.00
CA GLY A 131 16.54 -5.96 0.66
C GLY A 131 15.80 -7.04 -0.12
N ARG A 132 14.55 -7.33 0.24
CA ARG A 132 13.74 -8.41 -0.37
C ARG A 132 12.98 -7.95 -1.63
N THR A 133 12.73 -6.65 -1.79
CA THR A 133 12.15 -6.07 -3.01
C THR A 133 13.16 -6.10 -4.16
N ARG A 134 12.71 -5.97 -5.40
CA ARG A 134 13.55 -5.98 -6.60
C ARG A 134 13.27 -4.74 -7.45
N TRP A 135 14.25 -4.22 -8.17
CA TRP A 135 14.02 -3.05 -9.04
C TRP A 135 13.00 -3.32 -10.15
N ILE A 136 12.88 -4.57 -10.62
CA ILE A 136 11.82 -4.97 -11.57
C ILE A 136 10.41 -4.78 -10.99
N ASP A 137 10.27 -4.71 -9.66
CA ASP A 137 8.99 -4.48 -9.02
C ASP A 137 8.40 -3.10 -9.39
N ILE A 138 9.22 -2.12 -9.79
CA ILE A 138 8.77 -0.83 -10.33
C ILE A 138 7.89 -1.04 -11.58
N ALA A 139 8.19 -2.05 -12.39
CA ALA A 139 7.40 -2.36 -13.60
C ALA A 139 6.23 -3.32 -13.30
N ILE A 140 6.36 -4.18 -12.29
CA ILE A 140 5.35 -5.20 -11.96
C ILE A 140 4.19 -4.62 -11.15
N TRP A 141 4.47 -3.80 -10.12
CA TRP A 141 3.44 -3.31 -9.22
C TRP A 141 2.39 -2.40 -9.89
N PRO A 142 2.71 -1.58 -10.91
CA PRO A 142 1.71 -0.83 -11.67
C PRO A 142 0.69 -1.68 -12.42
N LEU A 143 1.00 -2.96 -12.71
CA LEU A 143 0.07 -3.85 -13.40
C LEU A 143 -1.25 -4.02 -12.65
N TYR A 144 -1.25 -3.85 -11.32
CA TYR A 144 -2.47 -3.86 -10.53
C TYR A 144 -3.44 -2.74 -10.92
N ALA A 145 -2.96 -1.49 -10.96
CA ALA A 145 -3.79 -0.33 -11.31
C ALA A 145 -4.22 -0.39 -12.78
N LEU A 146 -3.31 -0.83 -13.68
CA LEU A 146 -3.64 -1.05 -15.09
C LEU A 146 -4.72 -2.11 -15.27
N ALA A 147 -4.60 -3.26 -14.59
CA ALA A 147 -5.60 -4.33 -14.65
C ALA A 147 -6.96 -3.84 -14.14
N TYR A 148 -6.99 -3.09 -13.04
CA TYR A 148 -8.22 -2.48 -12.54
C TYR A 148 -8.85 -1.54 -13.58
N GLY A 149 -8.07 -0.64 -14.20
CA GLY A 149 -8.58 0.29 -15.19
C GLY A 149 -9.18 -0.43 -16.40
N LEU A 150 -8.48 -1.43 -16.93
CA LEU A 150 -8.95 -2.23 -18.06
C LEU A 150 -10.21 -3.05 -17.71
N LEU A 151 -10.26 -3.65 -16.51
CA LEU A 151 -11.44 -4.38 -16.04
C LEU A 151 -12.64 -3.45 -15.82
N THR A 152 -12.40 -2.21 -15.40
CA THR A 152 -13.45 -1.20 -15.22
C THR A 152 -14.02 -0.78 -16.57
N ILE A 153 -13.16 -0.52 -17.57
CA ILE A 153 -13.59 -0.25 -18.95
C ILE A 153 -14.41 -1.43 -19.48
N LEU A 154 -13.90 -2.66 -19.36
CA LEU A 154 -14.59 -3.86 -19.81
C LEU A 154 -15.96 -4.00 -19.14
N ARG A 155 -16.03 -3.80 -17.82
CA ARG A 155 -17.29 -3.84 -17.07
C ARG A 155 -18.28 -2.79 -17.58
N ALA A 156 -17.84 -1.56 -17.81
CA ALA A 156 -18.70 -0.49 -18.30
C ALA A 156 -19.24 -0.77 -19.71
N VAL A 157 -18.44 -1.39 -20.58
CA VAL A 157 -18.84 -1.78 -21.94
C VAL A 157 -19.83 -2.95 -21.92
N VAL A 158 -19.57 -3.98 -21.11
CA VAL A 158 -20.38 -5.22 -21.08
C VAL A 158 -21.66 -5.04 -20.26
N PHE A 159 -21.61 -4.23 -19.21
CA PHE A 159 -22.70 -4.01 -18.26
C PHE A 159 -22.96 -2.51 -18.07
N PRO A 160 -23.41 -1.79 -19.11
CA PRO A 160 -23.57 -0.33 -19.05
C PRO A 160 -24.60 0.13 -18.01
N ASP A 161 -25.63 -0.68 -17.75
CA ASP A 161 -26.69 -0.37 -16.78
C ASP A 161 -26.32 -0.75 -15.33
N ALA A 162 -25.10 -1.25 -15.10
CA ALA A 162 -24.67 -1.60 -13.76
C ALA A 162 -24.51 -0.34 -12.90
N ALA A 163 -24.96 -0.40 -11.64
CA ALA A 163 -24.74 0.69 -10.70
C ALA A 163 -23.23 1.02 -10.59
N ASN A 164 -22.90 2.31 -10.64
CA ASN A 164 -21.52 2.80 -10.68
C ASN A 164 -20.67 2.08 -11.76
N ALA A 165 -21.21 1.93 -12.97
CA ALA A 165 -20.51 1.32 -14.12
C ALA A 165 -19.09 1.89 -14.29
N ILE A 166 -18.99 3.23 -14.17
CA ILE A 166 -17.75 3.99 -14.23
C ILE A 166 -17.58 4.73 -12.89
N PRO A 167 -16.64 4.29 -12.03
CA PRO A 167 -16.50 4.80 -10.66
C PRO A 167 -15.71 6.12 -10.59
N TYR A 168 -15.01 6.50 -11.66
CA TYR A 168 -14.12 7.66 -11.66
C TYR A 168 -14.32 8.51 -12.91
N PRO A 169 -14.37 9.85 -12.79
CA PRO A 169 -14.53 10.74 -13.94
C PRO A 169 -13.43 10.58 -14.99
N PHE A 170 -12.20 10.27 -14.58
CA PHE A 170 -11.08 10.05 -15.50
C PHE A 170 -11.15 8.73 -16.28
N LEU A 171 -12.14 7.87 -15.98
CA LEU A 171 -12.44 6.66 -16.74
C LEU A 171 -13.66 6.84 -17.67
N GLU A 172 -14.28 8.02 -17.69
CA GLU A 172 -15.37 8.33 -18.60
C GLU A 172 -14.82 8.52 -20.02
N PRO A 173 -15.42 7.88 -21.05
CA PRO A 173 -14.92 7.96 -22.42
C PRO A 173 -15.02 9.35 -23.04
N GLY A 174 -16.01 10.16 -22.64
CA GLY A 174 -16.24 11.49 -23.22
C GLY A 174 -16.25 11.49 -24.75
N ASP A 175 -15.82 12.60 -25.36
CA ASP A 175 -15.79 12.75 -26.82
C ASP A 175 -14.70 11.89 -27.50
N GLY A 176 -13.61 11.59 -26.79
CA GLY A 176 -12.50 10.77 -27.33
C GLY A 176 -12.72 9.26 -27.23
N GLY A 177 -13.85 8.83 -26.67
CA GLY A 177 -14.22 7.42 -26.55
C GLY A 177 -13.28 6.60 -25.67
N TRP A 178 -13.43 5.27 -25.72
CA TRP A 178 -12.60 4.34 -24.95
C TRP A 178 -11.11 4.38 -25.30
N GLY A 179 -10.77 4.79 -26.53
CA GLY A 179 -9.37 4.95 -26.95
C GLY A 179 -8.62 5.98 -26.08
N GLN A 180 -9.26 7.11 -25.78
CA GLN A 180 -8.69 8.12 -24.89
C GLN A 180 -8.50 7.57 -23.47
N VAL A 181 -9.48 6.83 -22.94
CA VAL A 181 -9.41 6.25 -21.58
C VAL A 181 -8.26 5.25 -21.45
N ILE A 182 -8.01 4.45 -22.50
CA ILE A 182 -6.88 3.53 -22.55
C ILE A 182 -5.56 4.30 -22.50
N VAL A 183 -5.43 5.39 -23.25
CA VAL A 183 -4.23 6.25 -23.21
C VAL A 183 -4.05 6.88 -21.81
N LEU A 184 -5.13 7.26 -21.15
CA LEU A 184 -5.10 7.82 -19.78
C LEU A 184 -4.63 6.81 -18.72
N GLN A 185 -4.51 5.51 -19.03
CA GLN A 185 -3.89 4.54 -18.12
C GLN A 185 -2.36 4.71 -18.02
N PHE A 186 -1.69 5.27 -19.03
CA PHE A 186 -0.23 5.44 -19.01
C PHE A 186 0.25 6.35 -17.86
N PRO A 187 -0.32 7.56 -17.66
CA PRO A 187 0.00 8.39 -16.49
C PRO A 187 -0.21 7.67 -15.16
N ILE A 188 -1.25 6.84 -15.03
CA ILE A 188 -1.52 6.05 -13.82
C ILE A 188 -0.41 5.04 -13.56
N VAL A 189 0.02 4.31 -14.60
CA VAL A 189 1.15 3.37 -14.50
C VAL A 189 2.42 4.08 -14.05
N ILE A 190 2.71 5.25 -14.64
CA ILE A 190 3.88 6.08 -14.28
C ILE A 190 3.77 6.54 -12.82
N ALA A 191 2.61 7.03 -12.39
CA ALA A 191 2.39 7.47 -11.02
C ALA A 191 2.63 6.34 -10.00
N VAL A 192 2.12 5.13 -10.26
CA VAL A 192 2.38 3.97 -9.38
C VAL A 192 3.87 3.61 -9.38
N ALA A 193 4.54 3.65 -10.54
CA ALA A 193 5.98 3.38 -10.63
C ALA A 193 6.82 4.41 -9.84
N LEU A 194 6.43 5.69 -9.88
CA LEU A 194 7.06 6.76 -9.11
C LEU A 194 6.89 6.57 -7.59
N VAL A 195 5.75 6.02 -7.15
CA VAL A 195 5.55 5.63 -5.73
C VAL A 195 6.32 4.36 -5.37
N ALA A 196 6.44 3.40 -6.29
CA ALA A 196 7.18 2.15 -6.08
C ALA A 196 8.68 2.39 -5.87
N ALA A 197 9.26 3.31 -6.65
CA ALA A 197 10.70 3.60 -6.62
C ALA A 197 11.25 3.94 -5.22
N PRO A 198 10.71 4.90 -4.45
CA PRO A 198 11.18 5.20 -3.10
C PRO A 198 10.94 4.06 -2.11
N VAL A 199 9.83 3.32 -2.23
CA VAL A 199 9.54 2.14 -1.38
C VAL A 199 10.63 1.07 -1.54
N ILE A 200 11.01 0.77 -2.79
CA ILE A 200 12.06 -0.19 -3.13
C ILE A 200 13.44 0.36 -2.72
N ALA A 201 13.72 1.63 -3.00
CA ALA A 201 14.96 2.27 -2.62
C ALA A 201 15.20 2.20 -1.11
N TYR A 202 14.16 2.47 -0.31
CA TYR A 202 14.21 2.37 1.15
C TYR A 202 14.59 0.97 1.63
N ASP A 203 13.93 -0.08 1.10
CA ASP A 203 14.26 -1.49 1.42
C ASP A 203 15.71 -1.84 1.05
N LYS A 204 16.22 -1.32 -0.07
CA LYS A 204 17.63 -1.50 -0.47
C LYS A 204 18.60 -0.78 0.46
N LEU A 205 18.26 0.43 0.89
CA LEU A 205 19.10 1.22 1.81
C LEU A 205 19.20 0.55 3.18
N LEU A 206 18.09 0.06 3.74
CA LEU A 206 18.10 -0.68 4.99
C LEU A 206 18.95 -1.96 4.91
N ALA A 207 18.89 -2.68 3.78
CA ALA A 207 19.72 -3.86 3.56
C ALA A 207 21.21 -3.54 3.54
N ARG A 208 21.61 -2.41 2.91
CA ARG A 208 23.00 -1.94 2.88
C ARG A 208 23.47 -1.53 4.28
N ALA A 209 22.66 -0.76 5.00
CA ALA A 209 22.96 -0.32 6.36
C ALA A 209 23.14 -1.52 7.32
N ALA A 210 22.32 -2.56 7.19
CA ALA A 210 22.44 -3.77 8.02
C ALA A 210 23.70 -4.61 7.72
N ARG A 211 24.28 -4.51 6.52
CA ARG A 211 25.49 -5.25 6.12
C ARG A 211 26.80 -4.54 6.49
N ALA A 212 26.80 -3.20 6.59
CA ALA A 212 28.01 -2.41 6.83
C ALA A 212 28.74 -2.74 8.16
N PRO A 213 28.06 -2.95 9.30
CA PRO A 213 28.72 -3.35 10.55
C PRO A 213 29.30 -4.77 10.50
N ALA A 214 28.61 -5.69 9.81
CA ALA A 214 29.04 -7.09 9.71
C ALA A 214 30.36 -7.22 8.93
N LEU A 215 30.54 -6.43 7.87
CA LEU A 215 31.78 -6.39 7.09
C LEU A 215 32.97 -5.80 7.86
N ARG A 216 32.72 -4.88 8.81
CA ARG A 216 33.77 -4.28 9.65
C ARG A 216 34.31 -5.26 10.70
N LEU A 217 33.48 -6.17 11.21
CA LEU A 217 33.90 -7.18 12.21
C LEU A 217 34.66 -8.35 11.60
N THR A 218 34.51 -8.59 10.29
CA THR A 218 35.19 -9.68 9.57
C THR A 218 36.42 -9.22 8.80
N ALA A 219 36.72 -7.92 8.78
CA ALA A 219 37.93 -7.42 8.17
C ALA A 219 39.13 -7.86 9.01
N PRO A 220 40.16 -8.52 8.44
CA PRO A 220 41.36 -8.87 9.18
C PRO A 220 41.98 -7.60 9.77
N GLU A 221 42.45 -7.67 11.03
CA GLU A 221 43.19 -6.55 11.63
C GLU A 221 44.33 -6.15 10.70
N PRO A 222 44.53 -4.85 10.43
CA PRO A 222 45.70 -4.41 9.68
C PRO A 222 46.91 -4.95 10.43
N VAL A 223 47.66 -5.85 9.78
CA VAL A 223 48.93 -6.37 10.30
C VAL A 223 49.77 -5.13 10.57
N ALA A 224 49.90 -4.78 11.85
CA ALA A 224 50.78 -3.70 12.26
C ALA A 224 52.16 -4.10 11.75
N ASP A 225 52.65 -3.35 10.77
CA ASP A 225 53.98 -3.50 10.21
C ASP A 225 54.98 -3.11 11.31
N LYS A 226 55.22 -4.04 12.23
CA LYS A 226 56.19 -3.94 13.31
C LYS A 226 57.54 -4.44 12.80
N LEU A 227 57.97 -4.03 11.61
CA LEU A 227 59.32 -4.30 11.14
C LEU A 227 59.83 -3.13 10.29
N SER A 228 60.34 -2.11 10.95
CA SER A 228 61.51 -1.38 10.44
C SER A 228 62.48 -1.13 11.61
N PRO A 229 63.76 -1.50 11.43
CA PRO A 229 64.77 -1.63 12.48
C PRO A 229 65.19 -0.33 13.17
#